data_AF-A0A3C0XHZ3-F1
#
_entry.id   AF-A0A3C0XHZ3-F1
#
_cell.length_a   1.000
_cell.length_b   1.000
_cell.length_c   1.000
_cell.angle_alpha   90.00
_cell.angle_beta   90.00
_cell.angle_gamma   90.00
#
_symmetry.space_group_name_H-M   'P 1'
#
loop_
_entity.id
_entity.type
_entity.pdbx_description
1 polymer ?
#
loop_
_entity_poly.entity_id
_entity_poly.type
_entity_poly.pdbx_seq_one_letter_code
_entity_poly.pdbx_strand_id
1 'polypeptide(L)' 'MNEIVGIIILVLLIAGFSLLSGGGRSASELRMRRRWESTFESEIRNVRPTDATGVLMCRRCGASGSERAGRCPSCRAVL' A
#
# COMPACT_ATOMS: atom_id res chain seq x y z
N MET A 1 5.64 53.74 6.40
CA MET A 1 4.59 53.08 7.23
C MET A 1 3.58 52.30 6.38
N ASN A 2 3.03 52.87 5.31
CA ASN A 2 2.02 52.20 4.47
C ASN A 2 2.50 50.89 3.82
N GLU A 3 3.77 50.81 3.42
CA GLU A 3 4.33 49.59 2.82
C GLU A 3 4.41 48.42 3.81
N ILE A 4 4.76 48.70 5.07
CA ILE A 4 4.84 47.69 6.14
C ILE A 4 3.44 47.15 6.45
N VAL A 5 2.44 48.04 6.51
CA VAL A 5 1.04 47.65 6.71
C VAL A 5 0.55 46.76 5.55
N GLY A 6 0.91 47.09 4.32
CA GLY A 6 0.58 46.27 3.15
C GLY A 6 1.16 44.86 3.21
N ILE A 7 2.43 44.73 3.62
CA ILE A 7 3.10 43.43 3.76
C ILE A 7 2.43 42.58 4.85
N ILE A 8 2.09 43.17 6.00
CA ILE A 8 1.45 42.46 7.11
C ILE A 8 0.09 41.89 6.67
N ILE A 9 -0.71 42.68 5.95
CA ILE A 9 -2.02 42.25 5.44
C ILE A 9 -1.85 41.10 4.43
N LEU A 10 -0.88 41.19 3.52
CA LEU A 10 -0.60 40.13 2.55
C LEU A 10 -0.25 38.81 3.23
N VAL A 11 0.63 38.83 4.24
CA VAL A 11 1.04 37.64 4.99
C VAL A 11 -0.15 37.02 5.73
N LEU A 12 -1.00 37.85 6.36
CA LEU A 12 -2.21 37.37 7.04
C LEU A 12 -3.19 36.70 6.07
N LEU A 13 -3.36 37.25 4.87
CA LEU A 13 -4.21 36.67 3.83
C LEU A 13 -3.67 35.33 3.34
N ILE A 14 -2.36 35.21 3.10
CA ILE A 14 -1.73 33.95 2.66
C ILE A 14 -1.85 32.89 3.76
N ALA A 15 -1.58 33.26 5.03
CA ALA A 15 -1.69 32.34 6.15
C ALA A 15 -3.14 31.88 6.36
N GLY A 16 -4.09 32.81 6.36
CA GLY A 16 -5.52 32.49 6.45
C GLY A 16 -5.99 31.61 5.31
N PHE A 17 -5.60 31.92 4.07
CA PHE A 17 -5.95 31.12 2.89
C PHE A 17 -5.33 29.73 2.94
N SER A 18 -4.10 29.59 3.43
CA SER A 18 -3.43 28.28 3.57
C SER A 18 -4.11 27.40 4.62
N LEU A 19 -4.62 27.98 5.71
CA LEU A 19 -5.38 27.25 6.72
C LEU A 19 -6.77 26.86 6.22
N LEU A 20 -7.45 27.77 5.51
CA LEU A 20 -8.77 27.52 4.91
C LEU A 20 -8.72 26.51 3.76
N SER A 21 -7.68 26.54 2.93
CA SER A 21 -7.50 25.60 1.79
C SER A 21 -6.80 24.29 2.18
N GLY A 22 -6.05 24.28 3.29
CA GLY A 22 -5.31 23.12 3.79
C GLY A 22 -6.12 22.15 4.66
N GLY A 23 -7.29 22.56 5.17
CA GLY A 23 -8.11 21.75 6.09
C GLY A 23 -8.82 20.53 5.47
N GLY A 24 -8.81 20.39 4.14
CA GLY A 24 -9.53 19.31 3.43
C GLY A 24 -8.71 18.07 3.05
N ARG A 25 -7.38 18.09 3.22
CA ARG A 25 -6.50 17.05 2.64
C ARG A 25 -6.12 15.91 3.60
N SER A 26 -6.35 16.04 4.90
CA SER A 26 -5.82 15.09 5.90
C SER A 26 -6.70 13.85 6.13
N ALA A 27 -8.03 13.95 5.99
CA ALA A 27 -8.92 12.86 6.40
C ALA A 27 -9.19 11.79 5.30
N SER A 28 -9.02 12.14 4.03
CA SER A 28 -9.23 11.24 2.88
C SER A 28 -7.94 10.50 2.48
N GLU A 29 -6.76 11.14 2.56
CA GLU A 29 -5.47 10.48 2.31
C GLU A 29 -5.14 9.42 3.37
N LEU A 30 -5.41 9.70 4.65
CA LEU A 30 -5.19 8.70 5.71
C LEU A 30 -6.05 7.43 5.55
N ARG A 31 -7.23 7.56 4.91
CA ARG A 31 -8.09 6.41 4.58
C ARG A 31 -7.61 5.66 3.34
N MET A 32 -7.15 6.37 2.30
CA MET A 32 -6.55 5.72 1.13
C MET A 32 -5.27 4.95 1.50
N ARG A 33 -4.42 5.52 2.35
CA ARG A 33 -3.16 4.87 2.77
C ARG A 33 -3.40 3.55 3.53
N ARG A 34 -4.36 3.52 4.47
CA ARG A 34 -4.71 2.27 5.19
C ARG A 34 -5.30 1.18 4.27
N ARG A 35 -6.08 1.57 3.25
CA ARG A 35 -6.64 0.61 2.30
C ARG A 35 -5.54 -0.06 1.48
N TRP A 36 -4.56 0.72 1.01
CA TRP A 36 -3.41 0.22 0.27
C TRP A 36 -2.55 -0.74 1.10
N GLU A 37 -2.31 -0.46 2.39
CA GLU A 37 -1.57 -1.38 3.28
C GLU A 37 -2.27 -2.75 3.40
N SER A 38 -3.60 -2.77 3.58
CA SER A 38 -4.34 -4.05 3.67
C SER A 38 -4.34 -4.85 2.37
N THR A 39 -4.42 -4.18 1.22
CA THR A 39 -4.37 -4.85 -0.09
C THR A 39 -2.97 -5.40 -0.36
N PHE A 40 -1.92 -4.61 -0.11
CA PHE A 40 -0.53 -5.06 -0.27
C PHE A 40 -0.20 -6.26 0.62
N GLU A 41 -0.64 -6.25 1.88
CA GLU A 41 -0.35 -7.34 2.80
C GLU A 41 -1.11 -8.63 2.42
N SER A 42 -2.31 -8.50 1.83
CA SER A 42 -3.01 -9.63 1.22
C SER A 42 -2.32 -10.14 -0.06
N GLU A 43 -1.78 -9.22 -0.88
CA GLU A 43 -1.04 -9.56 -2.10
C GLU A 43 0.26 -10.29 -1.75
N ILE A 44 1.07 -9.75 -0.83
CA ILE A 44 2.34 -10.37 -0.38
C ILE A 44 2.10 -11.76 0.23
N ARG A 45 1.01 -11.93 1.01
CA ARG A 45 0.67 -13.23 1.59
C ARG A 45 0.24 -14.24 0.52
N ASN A 46 -0.29 -13.75 -0.61
CA ASN A 46 -0.78 -14.55 -1.72
C ASN A 46 0.25 -14.76 -2.84
N VAL A 47 1.38 -14.03 -2.81
CA VAL A 47 2.56 -14.36 -3.61
C VAL A 47 3.12 -15.68 -3.07
N ARG A 48 2.58 -16.77 -3.61
CA ARG A 48 3.25 -18.06 -3.57
C ARG A 48 4.56 -17.85 -4.32
N PRO A 49 5.72 -18.20 -3.75
CA PRO A 49 6.96 -18.22 -4.49
C PRO A 49 6.83 -19.32 -5.56
N THR A 50 6.31 -18.93 -6.72
CA THR A 50 6.50 -19.64 -7.97
C THR A 50 7.84 -19.18 -8.49
N ASP A 51 8.83 -20.07 -8.47
CA ASP A 51 10.05 -19.84 -9.22
C ASP A 51 9.66 -19.61 -10.70
N ALA A 52 10.43 -18.81 -11.45
CA ALA A 52 10.13 -18.44 -12.84
C ALA A 52 9.96 -19.65 -13.81
N THR A 53 10.12 -20.87 -13.31
CA THR A 53 9.91 -22.16 -13.95
C THR A 53 8.50 -22.77 -13.72
N GLY A 54 7.62 -22.13 -12.93
CA GLY A 54 6.25 -22.62 -12.66
C GLY A 54 6.19 -23.76 -11.63
N VAL A 55 7.15 -23.79 -10.71
CA VAL A 55 7.27 -24.80 -9.66
C VAL A 55 6.84 -24.19 -8.33
N LEU A 56 5.91 -24.87 -7.63
CA LEU A 56 5.43 -24.54 -6.29
C LEU A 56 6.12 -25.42 -5.25
N MET A 57 6.51 -24.84 -4.11
CA MET A 57 6.95 -25.59 -2.94
C MET A 57 5.78 -25.86 -1.99
N CYS A 58 5.64 -27.11 -1.56
CA CYS A 58 4.65 -27.49 -0.57
C CYS A 58 5.04 -26.96 0.82
N ARG A 59 4.20 -26.11 1.42
CA ARG A 59 4.42 -25.61 2.80
C ARG A 59 4.39 -26.70 3.89
N ARG A 60 3.83 -27.88 3.59
CA ARG A 60 3.65 -28.95 4.58
C ARG A 60 4.80 -29.94 4.63
N CYS A 61 5.44 -30.22 3.49
CA CYS A 61 6.50 -31.23 3.39
C CYS A 61 7.75 -30.74 2.62
N GLY A 62 7.78 -29.49 2.16
CA GLY A 62 8.93 -28.90 1.46
C GLY A 62 9.16 -29.41 0.04
N ALA A 63 8.41 -30.42 -0.41
CA ALA A 63 8.55 -30.96 -1.76
C ALA A 63 8.12 -29.94 -2.82
N SER A 64 8.92 -29.82 -3.88
CA SER A 64 8.60 -29.03 -5.06
C SER A 64 7.73 -29.82 -6.04
N GLY A 65 6.80 -29.13 -6.70
CA GLY A 65 5.92 -29.72 -7.71
C GLY A 65 5.46 -28.67 -8.71
N SER A 66 5.06 -29.09 -9.91
CA SER A 66 4.55 -28.14 -10.91
C SER A 66 3.22 -27.54 -10.46
N GLU A 67 2.97 -26.28 -10.82
CA GLU A 67 1.70 -25.61 -10.55
C GLU A 67 0.49 -26.39 -11.12
N ARG A 68 0.69 -27.09 -12.25
CA ARG A 68 -0.32 -27.96 -12.88
C ARG A 68 -0.67 -29.21 -12.07
N ALA A 69 0.16 -29.63 -11.11
CA ALA A 69 -0.08 -30.86 -10.36
C ALA A 69 -1.28 -30.74 -9.41
N GLY A 70 -1.63 -29.52 -8.97
CA GLY A 70 -2.73 -29.23 -8.04
C GLY A 70 -2.59 -29.83 -6.62
N ARG A 71 -1.77 -30.88 -6.46
CA ARG A 71 -1.42 -31.52 -5.19
C ARG A 71 0.06 -31.88 -5.16
N CYS A 72 0.62 -31.85 -3.96
CA CYS A 72 1.99 -32.22 -3.70
C CYS A 72 2.22 -33.73 -3.95
N PRO A 73 3.25 -34.13 -4.69
CA PRO A 73 3.54 -35.55 -4.95
C PRO A 73 3.95 -36.32 -3.70
N SER A 74 4.52 -35.65 -2.69
CA SER A 74 5.00 -36.28 -1.45
C SER A 74 3.89 -36.42 -0.40
N CYS A 75 3.26 -35.30 -0.02
CA CYS A 75 2.28 -35.28 1.08
C CYS A 75 0.82 -35.09 0.65
N ARG A 76 0.53 -35.07 -0.66
CA ARG A 76 -0.82 -34.88 -1.26
C ARG A 76 -1.59 -33.63 -0.82
N ALA A 77 -0.95 -32.71 -0.10
CA ALA A 77 -1.50 -31.42 0.25
C ALA A 77 -1.71 -30.57 -1.02
N VAL A 78 -2.72 -29.70 -1.01
CA VAL A 78 -2.97 -28.76 -2.11
C VAL A 78 -1.79 -27.78 -2.20
N LEU A 79 -1.17 -27.70 -3.39
CA LEU A 79 -0.04 -26.80 -3.67
C LEU A 79 -0.54 -25.38 -3.92
#